data_AF-A0A443IMC7-F1
#
_entry.id   AF-A0A443IMC7-F1
#
_cell.length_a   1.000
_cell.length_b   1.000
_cell.length_c   1.000
_cell.angle_alpha   90.00
_cell.angle_beta   90.00
_cell.angle_gamma   90.00
#
_symmetry.space_group_name_H-M   'P 1'
#
loop_
_entity.id
_entity.type
_entity.pdbx_description
1 polymer ?
#
loop_
_entity_poly.entity_id
_entity_poly.type
_entity_poly.pdbx_seq_one_letter_code
_entity_poly.pdbx_strand_id
1 'polypeptide(L)' 'MKKYSVYALLKNGQDIQFETDTNIKVAMPVMIDGARFLVTKEEIVLNLDEVEKLEMVQIK' A
#
# COMPACT_ATOMS: atom_id res chain seq x y z
N MET A 1 -17.16 4.52 -6.99
CA MET A 1 -15.69 4.35 -7.10
C MET A 1 -15.35 2.95 -6.62
N LYS A 2 -14.34 2.29 -7.22
CA LYS A 2 -13.95 0.94 -6.80
C LYS A 2 -13.24 1.03 -5.45
N LYS A 3 -13.57 0.14 -4.52
CA LYS A 3 -12.90 0.03 -3.22
C LYS A 3 -12.00 -1.20 -3.17
N TYR A 4 -10.85 -1.04 -2.54
CA TYR A 4 -9.86 -2.10 -2.36
C TYR A 4 -9.57 -2.26 -0.87
N SER A 5 -9.46 -3.51 -0.43
CA SER A 5 -8.86 -3.87 0.85
C SER A 5 -7.42 -4.28 0.60
N VAL A 6 -6.50 -3.69 1.35
CA VAL A 6 -5.06 -3.89 1.23
C VAL A 6 -4.53 -4.50 2.53
N TYR A 7 -3.69 -5.52 2.37
CA TYR A 7 -2.92 -6.14 3.43
C TYR A 7 -1.43 -6.02 3.10
N ALA A 8 -0.62 -5.55 4.03
CA ALA A 8 0.83 -5.50 3.92
C ALA A 8 1.47 -6.17 5.15
N LEU A 9 2.35 -7.14 4.92
CA LEU A 9 3.28 -7.68 5.93
C LEU A 9 4.62 -6.97 5.75
N LEU A 10 5.12 -6.37 6.83
CA LEU A 10 6.41 -5.72 6.87
C LEU A 10 7.52 -6.71 7.26
N LYS A 11 8.75 -6.43 6.83
CA LYS A 11 9.95 -7.25 7.13
C LYS A 11 10.23 -7.39 8.63
N ASN A 12 9.71 -6.50 9.46
CA ASN A 12 9.81 -6.56 10.91
C ASN A 12 8.73 -7.48 11.55
N GLY A 13 7.89 -8.13 10.76
CA GLY A 13 6.81 -9.02 11.19
C GLY A 13 5.50 -8.31 11.55
N GLN A 14 5.43 -6.97 11.49
CA GLN A 14 4.18 -6.23 11.67
C GLN A 14 3.31 -6.30 10.42
N ASP A 15 1.99 -6.33 10.60
CA ASP A 15 1.05 -6.21 9.49
C ASP A 15 0.25 -4.90 9.55
N ILE A 16 -0.12 -4.42 8.36
CA ILE A 16 -0.95 -3.24 8.16
C ILE A 16 -2.11 -3.62 7.25
N GLN A 17 -3.32 -3.21 7.64
CA GLN A 17 -4.53 -3.42 6.85
C GLN A 17 -5.29 -2.11 6.70
N PHE A 18 -5.70 -1.79 5.47
CA PHE A 18 -6.48 -0.59 5.20
C PHE A 18 -7.37 -0.73 3.97
N GLU A 19 -8.41 0.10 3.91
CA GLU A 19 -9.22 0.29 2.70
C GLU A 19 -8.74 1.52 1.93
N THR A 20 -8.80 1.45 0.60
CA THR A 20 -8.49 2.57 -0.27
C THR A 20 -9.30 2.52 -1.57
N ASP A 21 -9.57 3.69 -2.14
CA ASP A 21 -10.08 3.82 -3.51
C ASP A 21 -8.95 3.72 -4.57
N THR A 22 -7.71 3.54 -4.12
CA THR A 22 -6.50 3.46 -4.97
C THR A 22 -6.18 2.01 -5.30
N ASN A 23 -6.13 1.66 -6.58
CA ASN A 23 -5.62 0.36 -7.00
C ASN A 23 -4.09 0.34 -6.87
N ILE A 24 -3.59 -0.24 -5.79
CA ILE A 24 -2.17 -0.23 -5.45
C ILE A 24 -1.31 -1.07 -6.41
N LYS A 25 -1.91 -1.97 -7.19
CA LYS A 25 -1.18 -2.78 -8.20
C LYS A 25 -0.77 -1.97 -9.43
N VAL A 26 -1.41 -0.83 -9.67
CA VAL A 26 -1.12 0.06 -10.81
C VAL A 26 -0.66 1.44 -10.37
N ALA A 27 -0.77 1.76 -9.07
CA ALA A 27 -0.27 3.00 -8.51
C ALA A 27 1.26 3.04 -8.63
N MET A 28 1.78 4.13 -9.20
CA MET A 28 3.22 4.34 -9.27
C MET A 28 3.74 4.75 -7.91
N PRO A 29 4.81 4.11 -7.39
CA PRO A 29 5.46 4.57 -6.18
C PRO A 29 6.14 5.91 -6.40
N VAL A 30 6.16 6.73 -5.35
CA VAL A 30 6.91 7.98 -5.29
C VAL A 30 8.22 7.76 -4.54
N MET A 31 9.27 8.46 -4.94
CA MET A 31 10.55 8.42 -4.24
C MET A 31 10.58 9.54 -3.20
N ILE A 32 10.83 9.20 -1.93
CA ILE A 32 11.03 10.16 -0.83
C ILE A 32 12.31 9.74 -0.11
N ASP A 33 13.29 10.64 -0.04
CA ASP A 33 14.60 10.41 0.61
C ASP A 33 15.29 9.09 0.20
N GLY A 34 15.14 8.70 -1.08
CA GLY A 34 15.76 7.49 -1.64
C GLY A 34 14.99 6.19 -1.42
N ALA A 35 13.88 6.21 -0.67
CA ALA A 35 13.00 5.07 -0.48
C ALA A 35 11.73 5.18 -1.34
N ARG A 36 11.13 4.03 -1.66
CA ARG A 36 9.90 3.92 -2.46
C ARG A 36 8.67 3.92 -1.56
N PHE A 37 7.79 4.90 -1.76
CA PHE A 37 6.54 5.01 -1.02
C PHE A 37 5.34 4.85 -1.94
N LEU A 38 4.35 4.11 -1.45
CA LEU A 38 3.01 4.13 -2.00
C LEU A 38 2.20 5.16 -1.21
N VAL A 39 1.58 6.11 -1.92
CA VAL A 39 0.68 7.09 -1.33
C VAL A 39 -0.72 6.88 -1.90
N THR A 40 -1.70 6.68 -1.03
CA THR A 40 -3.10 6.54 -1.44
C THR A 40 -3.86 7.87 -1.33
N LYS A 41 -5.06 7.92 -1.90
CA LYS A 41 -5.95 9.08 -1.79
C LYS A 41 -6.36 9.42 -0.37
N GLU A 42 -6.36 8.43 0.51
CA GLU A 42 -6.65 8.54 1.94
C GLU A 42 -5.41 8.94 2.75
N GLU A 43 -4.37 9.43 2.08
CA GLU A 43 -3.11 9.88 2.67
C GLU A 43 -2.36 8.78 3.44
N ILE A 44 -2.62 7.51 3.11
CA ILE A 44 -1.87 6.39 3.63
C ILE A 44 -0.54 6.32 2.89
N VAL A 45 0.54 6.39 3.67
CA VAL A 45 1.92 6.33 3.16
C VAL A 45 2.54 5.01 3.60
N LEU A 46 2.87 4.15 2.64
CA LEU A 46 3.47 2.84 2.89
C LEU A 46 4.87 2.78 2.26
N ASN A 47 5.89 2.55 3.08
CA ASN A 47 7.25 2.32 2.60
C ASN A 47 7.34 0.91 1.97
N LEU A 48 7.39 0.83 0.65
CA LEU A 48 7.43 -0.42 -0.10
C LEU A 48 8.75 -1.18 0.07
N ASP A 49 9.82 -0.50 0.48
CA ASP A 49 11.10 -1.15 0.73
C ASP A 49 11.10 -1.96 2.04
N GLU A 50 10.17 -1.67 2.95
CA GLU A 50 9.95 -2.41 4.20
C GLU A 50 8.86 -3.48 4.08
N VAL A 51 8.18 -3.58 2.93
CA VAL A 51 7.12 -4.56 2.71
C VAL A 51 7.72 -5.90 2.25
N GLU A 52 7.40 -6.96 2.97
CA GLU A 52 7.73 -8.34 2.62
C GLU A 52 6.64 -8.97 1.76
N LYS A 53 5.37 -8.72 2.08
CA LYS A 53 4.21 -9.24 1.34
C LYS A 53 3.14 -8.15 1.18
N LEU A 54 2.60 -8.02 -0.02
CA LEU A 54 1.53 -7.06 -0.33
C LEU A 54 0.39 -7.76 -1.07
N GLU A 55 -0.81 -7.70 -0.51
CA GLU A 55 -2.02 -8.27 -1.09
C GLU A 55 -3.11 -7.21 -1.21
N MET A 56 -3.89 -7.29 -2.29
CA MET A 56 -5.00 -6.37 -2.54
C MET A 56 -6.15 -7.13 -3.18
N VAL A 57 -7.35 -6.92 -2.63
CA VAL A 57 -8.62 -7.47 -3.12
C VAL A 57 -9.60 -6.33 -3.38
N GLN A 58 -10.28 -6.36 -4.52
CA GLN A 58 -11.37 -5.42 -4.79
C GLN A 58 -12.62 -5.87 -4.01
N ILE A 59 -13.20 -4.98 -3.22
CA ILE A 59 -14.33 -5.29 -2.33
C ILE A 59 -15.65 -4.67 -2.77
N LYS A 60 -15.63 -3.57 -3.57
CA LYS A 60 -16.82 -2.95 -4.19
C LYS A 60 -16.47 -2.27 -5.51
#